data_AF-A0A498H202-F1
#
_entry.id   AF-A0A498H202-F1
#
_cell.length_a   1.000
_cell.length_b   1.000
_cell.length_c   1.000
_cell.angle_alpha   90.00
_cell.angle_beta   90.00
_cell.angle_gamma   90.00
#
_symmetry.space_group_name_H-M   'P 1'
#
loop_
_entity.id
_entity.type
_entity.pdbx_description
1 polymer ?
#
loop_
_entity_poly.entity_id
_entity_poly.type
_entity_poly.pdbx_seq_one_letter_code
_entity_poly.pdbx_strand_id
1 'polypeptide(L)'
;MTSGLTAFIDMEFGHVYGTCRDLLMPVELGMVLYDPASNTPRFAGRKFSYDIDVELWRNVTDERGATLGVTATVANLARNEYQKPFLRSHRLSARRIRDAEVVCNEAFADLRSAMEDLCTGHDIETLAFFAEGMEVKAFSRAGFPLDAFGRVDLQKAVMRQLRMKDQLSLDKVAKIIDFSAAYTEIASTHFSYKVPRRLRHFIKPHRALGDAARIFLLSRELAEAGGVFESRAHALLEQYNLLRAGRDMTAAPGAAT
;
A
#
# COMPACT_ATOMS: atom_id res chain seq x y z
N MET A 1 -6.25 20.91 22.62
CA MET A 1 -6.87 19.70 22.05
C MET A 1 -5.75 18.70 21.91
N THR A 2 -5.71 17.67 22.74
CA THR A 2 -4.82 16.52 22.52
C THR A 2 -5.40 15.78 21.33
N SER A 3 -4.76 15.86 20.16
CA SER A 3 -5.14 15.01 19.03
C SER A 3 -4.61 13.61 19.34
N GLY A 4 -5.48 12.61 19.42
CA GLY A 4 -5.05 11.22 19.66
C GLY A 4 -4.24 10.66 18.49
N LEU A 5 -3.77 9.42 18.66
CA LEU A 5 -2.81 8.84 17.72
C LEU A 5 -3.47 8.60 16.36
N THR A 6 -2.71 8.86 15.30
CA THR A 6 -3.07 8.45 13.94
C THR A 6 -2.33 7.18 13.58
N ALA A 7 -3.06 6.16 13.12
CA ALA A 7 -2.50 4.96 12.54
C ALA A 7 -2.52 5.07 11.01
N PHE A 8 -1.34 5.14 10.39
CA PHE A 8 -1.17 5.05 8.94
C PHE A 8 -1.05 3.58 8.56
N ILE A 9 -1.97 3.10 7.73
CA ILE A 9 -2.15 1.68 7.48
C ILE A 9 -2.05 1.41 5.98
N ASP A 10 -1.34 0.33 5.65
CA ASP A 10 -1.33 -0.27 4.32
C ASP A 10 -1.39 -1.80 4.45
N MET A 11 -1.91 -2.46 3.42
CA MET A 11 -2.10 -3.90 3.41
C MET A 11 -1.72 -4.51 2.05
N GLU A 12 -1.06 -5.66 2.10
CA GLU A 12 -0.81 -6.47 0.92
C GLU A 12 -1.80 -7.63 0.87
N PHE A 13 -2.30 -7.92 -0.33
CA PHE A 13 -3.26 -8.98 -0.58
C PHE A 13 -2.81 -9.89 -1.73
N GLY A 14 -3.16 -11.16 -1.60
CA GLY A 14 -3.16 -12.13 -2.69
C GLY A 14 -4.57 -12.62 -2.97
N HIS A 15 -4.75 -13.29 -4.10
CA HIS A 15 -5.96 -14.09 -4.33
C HIS A 15 -5.60 -15.57 -4.24
N VAL A 16 -6.45 -16.42 -3.67
CA VAL A 16 -6.19 -17.86 -3.63
C VAL A 16 -6.06 -18.41 -5.05
N TYR A 17 -4.94 -19.07 -5.34
CA TYR A 17 -4.62 -19.55 -6.67
C TYR A 17 -5.60 -20.62 -7.15
N GLY A 18 -6.14 -20.43 -8.36
CA GLY A 18 -7.10 -21.35 -8.96
C GLY A 18 -8.56 -21.09 -8.57
N THR A 19 -8.86 -19.98 -7.87
CA THR A 19 -10.21 -19.51 -7.55
C THR A 19 -10.72 -18.41 -8.49
N CYS A 20 -10.02 -18.15 -9.61
CA CYS A 20 -10.37 -17.05 -10.53
C CYS A 20 -10.46 -15.67 -9.86
N ARG A 21 -9.73 -15.47 -8.76
CA ARG A 21 -9.74 -14.25 -7.92
C ARG A 21 -11.00 -14.06 -7.07
N ASP A 22 -11.77 -15.11 -6.84
CA ASP A 22 -12.97 -15.04 -6.00
C ASP A 22 -12.63 -14.98 -4.49
N LEU A 23 -11.52 -15.59 -4.07
CA LEU A 23 -11.08 -15.59 -2.67
C LEU A 23 -9.87 -14.67 -2.45
N LEU A 24 -10.11 -13.52 -1.83
CA LEU A 24 -9.07 -12.62 -1.35
C LEU A 24 -8.43 -13.14 -0.06
N MET A 25 -7.11 -12.99 0.06
CA MET A 25 -6.29 -13.40 1.20
C MET A 25 -5.39 -12.23 1.66
N PRO A 26 -5.48 -11.76 2.92
CA PRO A 26 -4.51 -10.81 3.45
C PRO A 26 -3.14 -11.50 3.56
N VAL A 27 -2.07 -10.78 3.24
CA VAL A 27 -0.69 -11.29 3.20
C VAL A 27 0.20 -10.53 4.17
N GLU A 28 0.08 -9.21 4.20
CA GLU A 28 0.86 -8.34 5.08
C GLU A 28 -0.01 -7.18 5.55
N LEU A 29 0.14 -6.78 6.81
CA LEU A 29 -0.39 -5.55 7.40
C LEU A 29 0.79 -4.72 7.86
N GLY A 30 0.82 -3.45 7.47
CA GLY A 30 1.86 -2.50 7.85
C GLY A 30 1.25 -1.26 8.46
N MET A 31 1.86 -0.77 9.54
CA MET A 31 1.31 0.30 10.34
C MET A 31 2.40 1.24 10.86
N VAL A 32 2.13 2.53 10.78
CA VAL A 32 2.88 3.58 11.48
C VAL A 32 1.92 4.31 12.42
N LEU A 33 2.15 4.19 13.72
CA LEU A 33 1.46 5.00 14.71
C LEU A 33 2.23 6.29 14.93
N TYR A 34 1.55 7.42 14.87
CA TYR A 34 2.15 8.72 15.09
C TYR A 34 1.39 9.51 16.14
N ASP A 35 2.14 9.98 17.13
CA ASP A 35 1.69 10.96 18.11
C ASP A 35 2.31 12.32 17.74
N PRO A 36 1.50 13.32 17.35
CA PRO A 36 1.97 14.67 17.06
C PRO A 36 2.65 15.35 18.26
N ALA A 37 2.25 15.02 19.49
CA ALA A 37 2.82 15.63 20.70
C ALA A 37 4.26 15.17 20.94
N SER A 38 4.54 13.87 20.76
CA SER A 38 5.89 13.34 20.90
C SER A 38 6.70 13.38 19.60
N ASN A 39 6.09 13.75 18.48
CA ASN A 39 6.66 13.73 17.11
C ASN A 39 7.48 12.47 16.81
N THR A 40 6.99 11.31 17.27
CA THR A 40 7.75 10.04 17.19
C THR A 40 6.88 8.96 16.57
N PRO A 41 7.24 8.43 15.39
CA PRO A 41 6.54 7.30 14.81
C PRO A 41 6.91 5.98 15.49
N ARG A 42 5.93 5.09 15.63
CA ARG A 42 6.11 3.69 16.03
C ARG A 42 5.69 2.81 14.88
N PHE A 43 6.52 1.83 14.55
CA PHE A 43 6.34 0.96 13.40
C PHE A 43 5.89 -0.42 13.86
N ALA A 44 4.83 -0.94 13.26
CA ALA A 44 4.30 -2.28 13.52
C ALA A 44 3.89 -2.96 12.22
N GLY A 45 3.99 -4.27 12.16
CA GLY A 45 3.53 -5.02 11.00
C GLY A 45 3.31 -6.48 11.34
N ARG A 46 2.43 -7.12 10.58
CA ARG A 46 2.07 -8.53 10.72
C ARG A 46 2.06 -9.20 9.35
N LYS A 47 2.60 -10.42 9.27
CA LYS A 47 2.48 -11.28 8.11
C LYS A 47 1.44 -12.35 8.39
N PHE A 48 0.61 -12.64 7.40
CA PHE A 48 -0.37 -13.71 7.45
C PHE A 48 0.15 -14.86 6.59
N SER A 49 0.79 -15.84 7.24
CA SER A 49 1.46 -16.94 6.58
C SER A 49 0.69 -18.24 6.79
N TYR A 50 -0.20 -18.54 5.85
CA TYR A 50 -0.99 -19.78 5.83
C TYR A 50 -0.49 -20.71 4.72
N ASP A 51 -0.66 -22.03 4.89
CA ASP A 51 -0.31 -23.02 3.87
C ASP A 51 -1.38 -23.04 2.76
N ILE A 52 -1.35 -21.97 1.96
CA ILE A 52 -2.23 -21.76 0.83
C ILE A 52 -1.47 -21.07 -0.29
N ASP A 53 -1.69 -21.52 -1.52
CA ASP A 53 -1.09 -20.91 -2.70
C ASP A 53 -1.90 -19.65 -3.07
N VAL A 54 -1.22 -18.50 -3.15
CA VAL A 54 -1.81 -17.21 -3.53
C VAL A 54 -1.16 -16.65 -4.79
N GLU A 55 -1.99 -16.04 -5.64
CA GLU A 55 -1.59 -15.25 -6.79
C GLU A 55 -1.14 -13.87 -6.35
N LEU A 56 0.11 -13.53 -6.65
CA LEU A 56 0.69 -12.22 -6.47
C LEU A 56 0.82 -11.55 -7.84
N TRP A 57 0.07 -10.47 -8.02
CA TRP A 57 0.06 -9.68 -9.24
C TRP A 57 0.96 -8.47 -9.06
N ARG A 58 1.87 -8.24 -10.00
CA ARG A 58 2.81 -7.11 -9.98
C ARG A 58 2.74 -6.34 -11.27
N ASN A 59 2.59 -5.03 -11.17
CA ASN A 59 2.73 -4.14 -12.31
C ASN A 59 4.17 -4.20 -12.81
N VAL A 60 4.34 -4.41 -14.11
CA VAL A 60 5.60 -4.15 -14.80
C VAL A 60 5.57 -2.67 -15.14
N THR A 61 6.50 -1.89 -14.60
CA THR A 61 6.58 -0.45 -14.82
C THR A 61 7.86 -0.08 -15.56
N ASP A 62 7.84 1.01 -16.34
CA ASP A 62 9.06 1.63 -16.84
C ASP A 62 9.85 2.34 -15.71
N GLU A 63 11.06 2.82 -16.01
CA GLU A 63 11.94 3.52 -15.04
C GLU A 63 11.27 4.74 -14.37
N ARG A 64 10.21 5.26 -14.99
CA ARG A 64 9.49 6.44 -14.52
C ARG A 64 8.23 6.04 -13.73
N GLY A 65 7.83 4.77 -13.74
CA GLY A 65 6.70 4.25 -12.97
C GLY A 65 5.40 4.20 -13.76
N ALA A 66 5.45 4.27 -15.10
CA ALA A 66 4.29 4.01 -15.95
C ALA A 66 4.10 2.50 -16.13
N THR A 67 2.89 1.98 -15.91
CA THR A 67 2.57 0.55 -16.05
C THR A 67 2.61 0.12 -17.53
N LEU A 68 3.49 -0.82 -17.85
CA LEU A 68 3.65 -1.48 -19.16
C LEU A 68 2.86 -2.80 -19.27
N GLY A 69 2.52 -3.41 -18.13
CA GLY A 69 1.79 -4.66 -18.08
C GLY A 69 1.68 -5.19 -16.65
N VAL A 70 1.20 -6.43 -16.50
CA VAL A 70 1.11 -7.09 -15.20
C VAL A 70 1.69 -8.49 -15.31
N THR A 71 2.53 -8.88 -14.37
CA THR A 71 3.00 -10.25 -14.20
C THR A 71 2.29 -10.89 -13.02
N ALA A 72 2.05 -12.20 -13.11
CA ALA A 72 1.48 -12.98 -12.03
C ALA A 72 2.46 -14.09 -11.64
N THR A 73 2.62 -14.27 -10.34
CA THR A 73 3.35 -15.39 -9.77
C THR A 73 2.51 -16.03 -8.69
N VAL A 74 2.78 -17.29 -8.39
CA VAL A 74 2.15 -17.99 -7.27
C VAL A 74 3.16 -18.09 -6.12
N ALA A 75 2.68 -17.90 -4.90
CA ALA A 75 3.49 -18.02 -3.70
C ALA A 75 2.73 -18.79 -2.62
N ASN A 76 3.48 -19.46 -1.73
CA ASN A 76 2.97 -20.02 -0.50
C ASN A 76 3.85 -19.52 0.65
N LEU A 77 3.27 -18.69 1.50
CA LEU A 77 4.02 -17.94 2.51
C LEU A 77 4.41 -18.82 3.70
N ALA A 78 3.58 -19.80 4.08
CA ALA A 78 3.92 -20.74 5.14
C ALA A 78 5.07 -21.68 4.73
N ARG A 79 5.09 -22.11 3.47
CA ARG A 79 6.14 -22.98 2.92
C ARG A 79 7.38 -22.23 2.42
N ASN A 80 7.39 -20.89 2.50
CA ASN A 80 8.44 -20.04 1.92
C ASN A 80 8.69 -20.31 0.42
N GLU A 81 7.65 -20.68 -0.31
CA GLU A 81 7.72 -20.88 -1.76
C GLU A 81 7.32 -19.59 -2.46
N TYR A 82 8.19 -19.06 -3.30
CA TYR A 82 7.96 -17.82 -4.04
C TYR A 82 8.19 -18.05 -5.53
N GLN A 83 7.59 -17.21 -6.37
CA GLN A 83 7.82 -17.19 -7.82
C GLN A 83 7.44 -18.51 -8.53
N LYS A 84 6.48 -19.27 -8.00
CA LYS A 84 5.94 -20.43 -8.70
C LYS A 84 5.25 -19.94 -9.99
N PRO A 85 5.37 -20.69 -11.10
CA PRO A 85 4.73 -20.32 -12.36
C PRO A 85 3.22 -20.16 -12.20
N PHE A 86 2.68 -19.06 -12.70
CA PHE A 86 1.25 -18.85 -12.79
C PHE A 86 0.70 -19.51 -14.07
N LEU A 87 -0.08 -20.58 -13.90
CA LEU A 87 -0.84 -21.20 -15.00
C LEU A 87 -2.27 -20.69 -14.97
N ARG A 88 -2.66 -19.93 -16.00
CA ARG A 88 -4.00 -19.32 -16.13
C ARG A 88 -5.13 -20.36 -16.19
N SER A 89 -4.86 -21.58 -16.63
CA SER A 89 -5.82 -22.68 -16.73
C SER A 89 -6.02 -23.45 -15.43
N HIS A 90 -5.18 -23.24 -14.41
CA HIS A 90 -5.28 -23.95 -13.14
C HIS A 90 -6.58 -23.59 -12.41
N ARG A 91 -7.29 -24.60 -11.92
CA ARG A 91 -8.53 -24.45 -11.15
C ARG A 91 -8.50 -25.36 -9.94
N LEU A 92 -8.97 -24.86 -8.81
CA LEU A 92 -9.22 -25.68 -7.64
C LEU A 92 -10.52 -26.48 -7.82
N SER A 93 -10.57 -27.67 -7.23
CA SER A 93 -11.81 -28.41 -7.10
C SER A 93 -12.71 -27.75 -6.04
N ALA A 94 -14.02 -27.96 -6.12
CA ALA A 94 -14.98 -27.38 -5.17
C ALA A 94 -14.65 -27.72 -3.69
N ARG A 95 -14.08 -28.90 -3.43
CA ARG A 95 -13.60 -29.26 -2.09
C ARG A 95 -12.45 -28.35 -1.64
N ARG A 96 -11.44 -28.17 -2.49
CA ARG A 96 -10.29 -27.32 -2.18
C ARG A 96 -10.65 -25.83 -2.08
N ILE A 97 -11.69 -25.38 -2.78
CA ILE A 97 -12.25 -24.03 -2.60
C ILE A 97 -12.81 -23.88 -1.18
N ARG A 98 -13.62 -24.84 -0.69
CA ARG A 98 -14.12 -24.80 0.69
C ARG A 98 -13.00 -24.84 1.72
N ASP A 99 -11.98 -25.67 1.49
CA ASP A 99 -10.81 -25.72 2.39
C ASP A 99 -10.09 -24.36 2.41
N ALA A 100 -9.96 -23.70 1.25
CA ALA A 100 -9.39 -22.36 1.14
C ALA A 100 -10.26 -21.28 1.83
N GLU A 101 -11.59 -21.37 1.77
CA GLU A 101 -12.49 -20.45 2.47
C GLU A 101 -12.27 -20.50 3.99
N VAL A 102 -12.09 -21.70 4.56
CA VAL A 102 -11.77 -21.86 5.99
C VAL A 102 -10.47 -21.15 6.34
N VAL A 103 -9.40 -21.38 5.57
CA VAL A 103 -8.10 -20.72 5.76
C VAL A 103 -8.21 -19.20 5.61
N CYS A 104 -8.94 -18.70 4.61
CA CYS A 104 -9.17 -17.26 4.47
C CYS A 104 -9.91 -16.68 5.68
N ASN A 105 -10.93 -17.38 6.20
CA ASN A 105 -11.67 -16.90 7.37
C ASN A 105 -10.78 -16.82 8.62
N GLU A 106 -9.88 -17.79 8.82
CA GLU A 106 -8.86 -17.74 9.86
C GLU A 106 -7.94 -16.51 9.69
N ALA A 107 -7.46 -16.27 8.47
CA ALA A 107 -6.61 -15.11 8.17
C ALA A 107 -7.31 -13.76 8.41
N PHE A 108 -8.60 -13.65 8.12
CA PHE A 108 -9.40 -12.45 8.44
C PHE A 108 -9.68 -12.32 9.93
N ALA A 109 -9.85 -13.42 10.67
CA ALA A 109 -9.95 -13.38 12.12
C ALA A 109 -8.62 -12.90 12.76
N ASP A 110 -7.49 -13.38 12.25
CA ASP A 110 -6.16 -12.90 12.65
C ASP A 110 -5.93 -11.42 12.32
N LEU A 111 -6.45 -10.94 11.18
CA LEU A 111 -6.40 -9.53 10.82
C LEU A 111 -7.18 -8.68 11.83
N ARG A 112 -8.38 -9.12 12.22
CA ARG A 112 -9.16 -8.46 13.26
C ARG A 112 -8.42 -8.43 14.59
N SER A 113 -7.91 -9.57 15.05
CA SER A 113 -7.12 -9.65 16.30
C SER A 113 -5.91 -8.71 16.26
N ALA A 114 -5.20 -8.64 15.13
CA ALA A 114 -4.05 -7.73 15.00
C ALA A 114 -4.44 -6.25 15.19
N MET A 115 -5.61 -5.84 14.69
CA MET A 115 -6.12 -4.49 14.85
C MET A 115 -6.66 -4.24 16.27
N GLU A 116 -7.34 -5.21 16.87
CA GLU A 116 -7.82 -5.12 18.26
C GLU A 116 -6.66 -5.02 19.27
N ASP A 117 -5.59 -5.80 19.07
CA ASP A 117 -4.37 -5.74 19.87
C ASP A 117 -3.71 -4.36 19.78
N LEU A 118 -3.66 -3.80 18.56
CA LEU A 118 -3.12 -2.46 18.30
C LEU A 118 -3.91 -1.38 19.05
N CYS A 119 -5.24 -1.41 18.94
CA CYS A 119 -6.13 -0.44 19.59
C CYS A 119 -6.15 -0.60 21.11
N THR A 120 -5.96 -1.81 21.64
CA THR A 120 -5.89 -2.03 23.10
C THR A 120 -4.61 -1.44 23.69
N GLY A 121 -3.51 -1.48 22.94
CA GLY A 121 -2.23 -0.93 23.38
C GLY A 121 -2.07 0.58 23.17
N HIS A 122 -2.94 1.22 22.39
CA HIS A 122 -2.78 2.59 21.92
C HIS A 122 -4.11 3.31 21.75
N ASP A 123 -4.18 4.57 22.20
CA ASP A 123 -5.34 5.44 22.04
C ASP A 123 -5.39 6.02 20.61
N ILE A 124 -5.79 5.17 19.66
CA ILE A 124 -5.88 5.50 18.24
C ILE A 124 -7.23 6.14 17.97
N GLU A 125 -7.21 7.39 17.51
CA GLU A 125 -8.43 8.13 17.13
C GLU A 125 -8.69 8.07 15.63
N THR A 126 -7.62 8.02 14.81
CA THR A 126 -7.72 8.15 13.35
C THR A 126 -6.99 7.04 12.63
N LEU A 127 -7.64 6.48 11.61
CA LEU A 127 -7.05 5.55 10.64
C LEU A 127 -6.83 6.28 9.31
N ALA A 128 -5.60 6.29 8.83
CA ALA A 128 -5.20 6.95 7.60
C ALA A 128 -4.71 5.93 6.56
N PHE A 129 -5.25 6.03 5.35
CA PHE A 129 -4.95 5.16 4.22
C PHE A 129 -4.48 6.00 3.03
N PHE A 130 -3.75 5.39 2.09
CA PHE A 130 -3.52 6.06 0.80
C PHE A 130 -4.82 6.11 0.00
N ALA A 131 -5.45 4.98 -0.25
CA ALA A 131 -6.74 4.87 -0.91
C ALA A 131 -7.56 3.79 -0.22
N GLU A 132 -8.51 4.17 0.63
CA GLU A 132 -9.13 3.29 1.65
C GLU A 132 -9.93 2.08 1.10
N GLY A 133 -10.11 1.96 -0.22
CA GLY A 133 -11.11 1.09 -0.82
C GLY A 133 -10.94 -0.42 -0.54
N MET A 134 -9.71 -0.95 -0.61
CA MET A 134 -9.48 -2.38 -0.35
C MET A 134 -9.32 -2.67 1.13
N GLU A 135 -8.63 -1.81 1.86
CA GLU A 135 -8.39 -1.93 3.31
C GLU A 135 -9.72 -1.89 4.06
N VAL A 136 -10.61 -0.97 3.72
CA VAL A 136 -11.95 -0.88 4.33
C VAL A 136 -12.76 -2.14 4.07
N LYS A 137 -12.72 -2.69 2.84
CA LYS A 137 -13.39 -3.96 2.53
C LYS A 137 -12.80 -5.12 3.32
N ALA A 138 -11.47 -5.17 3.47
CA ALA A 138 -10.78 -6.20 4.22
C ALA A 138 -11.14 -6.16 5.71
N PHE A 139 -11.14 -4.98 6.33
CA PHE A 139 -11.55 -4.81 7.72
C PHE A 139 -13.04 -5.08 7.94
N SER A 140 -13.89 -4.68 6.99
CA SER A 140 -15.31 -5.03 7.02
C SER A 140 -15.51 -6.54 6.97
N ARG A 141 -14.78 -7.24 6.09
CA ARG A 141 -14.78 -8.72 6.03
C ARG A 141 -14.23 -9.35 7.31
N ALA A 142 -13.23 -8.74 7.94
CA ALA A 142 -12.69 -9.17 9.23
C ALA A 142 -13.66 -8.94 10.40
N GLY A 143 -14.69 -8.11 10.23
CA GLY A 143 -15.58 -7.68 11.30
C GLY A 143 -14.93 -6.70 12.27
N PHE A 144 -13.93 -5.92 11.82
CA PHE A 144 -13.32 -4.86 12.62
C PHE A 144 -14.14 -3.57 12.54
N PRO A 145 -14.50 -2.93 13.67
CA PRO A 145 -15.45 -1.80 13.72
C PRO A 145 -14.81 -0.47 13.30
N LEU A 146 -14.64 -0.25 12.00
CA LEU A 146 -14.04 0.98 11.46
C LEU A 146 -14.77 2.28 11.82
N ASP A 147 -16.08 2.22 12.06
CA ASP A 147 -16.90 3.40 12.37
C ASP A 147 -16.59 4.02 13.75
N ALA A 148 -15.83 3.32 14.59
CA ALA A 148 -15.34 3.84 15.85
C ALA A 148 -14.18 4.85 15.70
N PHE A 149 -13.63 5.01 14.49
CA PHE A 149 -12.45 5.83 14.23
C PHE A 149 -12.71 6.93 13.21
N GLY A 150 -12.01 8.06 13.35
CA GLY A 150 -11.83 9.00 12.26
C GLY A 150 -11.13 8.31 11.09
N ARG A 151 -11.51 8.63 9.85
CA ARG A 151 -10.90 8.07 8.64
C ARG A 151 -10.35 9.14 7.73
N VAL A 152 -9.12 8.94 7.27
CA VAL A 152 -8.44 9.82 6.33
C VAL A 152 -8.03 9.05 5.08
N ASP A 153 -8.46 9.56 3.93
CA ASP A 153 -8.07 9.08 2.60
C ASP A 153 -7.11 10.11 1.98
N LEU A 154 -5.81 9.79 1.99
CA LEU A 154 -4.79 10.72 1.53
C LEU A 154 -4.79 10.90 0.01
N GLN A 155 -5.26 9.93 -0.78
CA GLN A 155 -5.40 10.08 -2.22
C GLN A 155 -6.44 11.16 -2.54
N LYS A 156 -7.58 11.16 -1.84
CA LYS A 156 -8.56 12.26 -1.95
C LYS A 156 -7.98 13.60 -1.49
N ALA A 157 -7.17 13.61 -0.42
CA ALA A 157 -6.51 14.82 0.06
C ALA A 157 -5.53 15.39 -1.00
N VAL A 158 -4.68 14.54 -1.59
CA VAL A 158 -3.76 14.90 -2.68
C VAL A 158 -4.53 15.45 -3.88
N MET A 159 -5.57 14.76 -4.33
CA MET A 159 -6.38 15.20 -5.47
C MET A 159 -7.00 16.58 -5.24
N ARG A 160 -7.51 16.82 -4.03
CA ARG A 160 -8.10 18.10 -3.65
C ARG A 160 -7.06 19.22 -3.66
N GLN A 161 -5.89 18.97 -3.08
CA GLN A 161 -4.82 19.95 -2.99
C GLN A 161 -4.28 20.32 -4.38
N LEU A 162 -4.08 19.33 -5.25
CA LEU A 162 -3.58 19.53 -6.61
C LEU A 162 -4.67 19.89 -7.63
N ARG A 163 -5.92 20.02 -7.19
CA ARG A 163 -7.11 20.35 -8.01
C ARG A 163 -7.25 19.47 -9.26
N MET A 164 -6.95 18.18 -9.12
CA MET A 164 -6.89 17.25 -10.23
C MET A 164 -7.92 16.12 -10.10
N LYS A 165 -8.39 15.64 -11.25
CA LYS A 165 -9.38 14.56 -11.36
C LYS A 165 -8.73 13.18 -11.42
N ASP A 166 -7.52 13.09 -11.95
CA ASP A 166 -6.80 11.84 -12.08
C ASP A 166 -6.13 11.45 -10.76
N GLN A 167 -6.19 10.16 -10.43
CA GLN A 167 -5.53 9.63 -9.24
C GLN A 167 -4.02 9.47 -9.48
N LEU A 168 -3.23 9.83 -8.47
CA LEU A 168 -1.81 9.49 -8.42
C LEU A 168 -1.61 8.18 -7.65
N SER A 169 -0.70 7.34 -8.13
CA SER A 169 -0.25 6.17 -7.38
C SER A 169 0.65 6.58 -6.21
N LEU A 170 0.74 5.72 -5.21
CA LEU A 170 1.62 5.97 -4.06
C LEU A 170 3.07 6.13 -4.51
N ASP A 171 3.54 5.40 -5.52
CA ASP A 171 4.90 5.56 -6.06
C ASP A 171 5.14 6.94 -6.68
N LYS A 172 4.15 7.50 -7.40
CA LYS A 172 4.27 8.86 -7.93
C LYS A 172 4.31 9.88 -6.80
N VAL A 173 3.45 9.72 -5.81
CA VAL A 173 3.40 10.63 -4.66
C VAL A 173 4.68 10.53 -3.81
N ALA A 174 5.22 9.32 -3.63
CA ALA A 174 6.50 9.08 -2.96
C ALA A 174 7.65 9.81 -3.68
N LYS A 175 7.66 9.87 -5.01
CA LYS A 175 8.63 10.68 -5.77
C LYS A 175 8.44 12.18 -5.53
N ILE A 176 7.20 12.67 -5.45
CA ILE A 176 6.90 14.09 -5.20
C ILE A 176 7.48 14.52 -3.85
N ILE A 177 7.27 13.73 -2.80
CA ILE A 177 7.78 14.04 -1.45
C ILE A 177 9.26 13.70 -1.25
N ASP A 178 9.95 13.22 -2.28
CA ASP A 178 11.34 12.73 -2.20
C ASP A 178 11.53 11.65 -1.13
N PHE A 179 10.60 10.68 -1.10
CA PHE A 179 10.66 9.61 -0.13
C PHE A 179 11.96 8.82 -0.27
N SER A 180 12.67 8.68 0.83
CA SER A 180 13.85 7.83 0.93
C SER A 180 13.79 6.96 2.19
N ALA A 181 14.37 5.77 2.09
CA ALA A 181 14.55 4.85 3.20
C ALA A 181 16.02 4.45 3.26
N ALA A 182 16.74 4.99 4.23
CA ALA A 182 18.12 4.65 4.53
C ALA A 182 18.19 3.64 5.69
N TYR A 183 19.40 3.18 6.03
CA TYR A 183 19.60 2.05 6.96
C TYR A 183 18.96 2.21 8.35
N THR A 184 18.80 3.46 8.82
CA THR A 184 18.25 3.78 10.15
C THR A 184 17.19 4.87 10.12
N GLU A 185 16.69 5.24 8.94
CA GLU A 185 15.74 6.34 8.83
C GLU A 185 14.86 6.25 7.59
N ILE A 186 13.67 6.81 7.71
CA ILE A 186 12.84 7.21 6.59
C ILE A 186 12.87 8.73 6.51
N ALA A 187 12.88 9.26 5.29
CA ALA A 187 12.83 10.69 5.07
C ALA A 187 11.97 11.05 3.87
N SER A 188 11.57 12.31 3.88
CA SER A 188 10.88 13.06 2.84
C SER A 188 11.62 14.39 2.69
N THR A 189 11.09 15.29 1.87
CA THR A 189 11.72 16.60 1.60
C THR A 189 11.94 17.40 2.89
N HIS A 190 10.99 17.37 3.82
CA HIS A 190 11.04 18.20 5.04
C HIS A 190 11.16 17.40 6.34
N PHE A 191 10.89 16.09 6.32
CA PHE A 191 10.85 15.29 7.53
C PHE A 191 11.77 14.07 7.46
N SER A 192 12.43 13.76 8.57
CA SER A 192 13.25 12.56 8.75
C SER A 192 13.00 11.94 10.12
N TYR A 193 12.82 10.62 10.16
CA TYR A 193 12.52 9.86 11.37
C TYR A 193 13.36 8.60 11.47
N LYS A 194 13.80 8.28 12.69
CA LYS A 194 14.58 7.07 12.96
C LYS A 194 13.72 5.82 12.88
N VAL A 195 14.30 4.79 12.28
CA VAL A 195 13.73 3.46 12.15
C VAL A 195 14.52 2.47 13.00
N PRO A 196 13.86 1.65 13.83
CA PRO A 196 14.53 0.58 14.54
C PRO A 196 15.25 -0.38 13.57
N ARG A 197 16.53 -0.67 13.81
CA ARG A 197 17.37 -1.50 12.92
C ARG A 197 16.74 -2.84 12.52
N ARG A 198 15.95 -3.44 13.43
CA ARG A 198 15.23 -4.71 13.21
C ARG A 198 14.15 -4.62 12.13
N LEU A 199 13.62 -3.43 11.86
CA LEU A 199 12.51 -3.22 10.92
C LEU A 199 12.97 -2.78 9.53
N ARG A 200 14.27 -2.51 9.33
CA ARG A 200 14.81 -1.97 8.07
C ARG A 200 14.45 -2.78 6.83
N HIS A 201 14.37 -4.10 6.94
CA HIS A 201 14.13 -4.99 5.79
C HIS A 201 12.67 -5.01 5.35
N PHE A 202 11.77 -4.49 6.19
CA PHE A 202 10.34 -4.41 5.96
C PHE A 202 9.91 -3.05 5.40
N ILE A 203 10.74 -2.00 5.54
CA ILE A 203 10.46 -0.68 5.00
C ILE A 203 11.08 -0.59 3.60
N LYS A 204 10.32 -1.07 2.61
CA LYS A 204 10.65 -1.03 1.18
C LYS A 204 9.37 -0.78 0.38
N PRO A 205 9.46 -0.23 -0.84
CA PRO A 205 8.33 -0.24 -1.77
C PRO A 205 7.67 -1.62 -1.88
N HIS A 206 6.34 -1.66 -1.95
CA HIS A 206 5.55 -2.90 -2.14
C HIS A 206 5.72 -3.88 -0.97
N ARG A 207 5.87 -3.30 0.21
CA ARG A 207 5.77 -3.96 1.51
C ARG A 207 4.83 -3.10 2.32
N ALA A 208 3.83 -3.70 2.93
CA ALA A 208 2.83 -2.97 3.70
C ALA A 208 3.46 -1.98 4.70
N LEU A 209 4.52 -2.35 5.43
CA LEU A 209 5.16 -1.41 6.37
C LEU A 209 5.90 -0.26 5.66
N GLY A 210 6.51 -0.53 4.51
CA GLY A 210 7.16 0.51 3.71
C GLY A 210 6.15 1.49 3.10
N ASP A 211 5.02 0.99 2.63
CA ASP A 211 3.95 1.81 2.08
C ASP A 211 3.21 2.57 3.18
N ALA A 212 2.96 1.99 4.34
CA ALA A 212 2.49 2.72 5.53
C ALA A 212 3.45 3.86 5.94
N ALA A 213 4.77 3.66 5.85
CA ALA A 213 5.75 4.72 6.11
C ALA A 213 5.72 5.85 5.07
N ARG A 214 5.46 5.53 3.81
CA ARG A 214 5.24 6.53 2.74
C ARG A 214 3.97 7.32 2.96
N ILE A 215 2.88 6.67 3.35
CA ILE A 215 1.59 7.30 3.70
C ILE A 215 1.79 8.25 4.88
N PHE A 216 2.49 7.82 5.92
CA PHE A 216 2.83 8.67 7.07
C PHE A 216 3.58 9.94 6.64
N LEU A 217 4.68 9.80 5.91
CA LEU A 217 5.47 10.96 5.48
C LEU A 217 4.70 11.86 4.51
N LEU A 218 3.88 11.30 3.64
CA LEU A 218 2.96 12.08 2.80
C LEU A 218 2.02 12.93 3.65
N SER A 219 1.42 12.35 4.70
CA SER A 219 0.54 13.11 5.58
C SER A 219 1.25 14.29 6.24
N ARG A 220 2.51 14.13 6.64
CA ARG A 220 3.33 15.20 7.21
C ARG A 220 3.57 16.32 6.18
N GLU A 221 3.96 15.94 4.97
CA GLU A 221 4.21 16.87 3.86
C GLU A 221 2.95 17.67 3.47
N LEU A 222 1.78 17.01 3.39
CA LEU A 222 0.53 17.71 3.08
C LEU A 222 0.12 18.67 4.19
N ALA A 223 0.28 18.26 5.46
CA ALA A 223 -0.17 19.06 6.60
C ALA A 223 0.72 20.29 6.86
N GLU A 224 2.04 20.16 6.69
CA GLU A 224 3.00 21.17 7.15
C GLU A 224 3.82 21.82 6.04
N ALA A 225 3.89 21.20 4.86
CA ALA A 225 4.65 21.68 3.71
C ALA A 225 3.83 21.71 2.41
N GLY A 226 2.51 21.85 2.53
CA GLY A 226 1.58 21.67 1.42
C GLY A 226 1.84 22.53 0.17
N GLY A 227 2.29 23.78 0.33
CA GLY A 227 2.65 24.64 -0.81
C GLY A 227 3.88 24.15 -1.58
N VAL A 228 4.87 23.59 -0.88
CA VAL A 228 6.06 22.99 -1.51
C VAL A 228 5.69 21.68 -2.19
N PHE A 229 4.84 20.86 -1.55
CA PHE A 229 4.29 19.65 -2.16
C PHE A 229 3.60 19.96 -3.49
N GLU A 230 2.71 20.97 -3.52
CA GLU A 230 1.97 21.36 -4.73
C GLU A 230 2.93 21.81 -5.84
N SER A 231 3.90 22.65 -5.51
CA SER A 231 4.91 23.13 -6.47
C SER A 231 5.72 21.98 -7.10
N ARG A 232 6.16 21.03 -6.27
CA ARG A 232 6.91 19.84 -6.72
C ARG A 232 6.04 18.90 -7.55
N ALA A 233 4.78 18.73 -7.17
CA ALA A 233 3.83 17.92 -7.93
C ALA A 233 3.61 18.47 -9.34
N HIS A 234 3.37 19.78 -9.47
CA HIS A 234 3.20 20.42 -10.78
C HIS A 234 4.44 20.29 -11.66
N ALA A 235 5.64 20.55 -11.11
CA ALA A 235 6.89 20.40 -11.85
C ALA A 235 7.08 18.96 -12.37
N LEU A 236 6.80 17.96 -11.52
CA LEU A 236 6.90 16.56 -11.92
C LEU A 236 5.88 16.19 -12.99
N LEU A 237 4.62 16.61 -12.84
CA LEU A 237 3.54 16.30 -13.79
C LEU A 237 3.76 16.97 -15.15
N GLU A 238 4.28 18.19 -15.18
CA GLU A 238 4.65 18.89 -16.41
C GLU A 238 5.73 18.12 -17.18
N GLN A 239 6.78 17.66 -16.48
CA GLN A 239 7.82 16.81 -17.08
C GLN A 239 7.23 15.53 -17.71
N TYR A 240 6.26 14.89 -17.05
CA TYR A 240 5.59 13.71 -17.61
C TYR A 240 4.78 14.03 -18.87
N ASN A 241 4.05 15.15 -18.89
CA ASN A 241 3.20 15.53 -20.00
C ASN A 241 4.01 15.92 -21.24
N LEU A 242 5.09 16.68 -21.07
CA LEU A 242 6.00 17.04 -22.17
C LEU A 242 6.61 15.81 -22.83
N LEU A 243 6.96 14.80 -22.03
CA LEU A 243 7.57 13.56 -22.54
C LEU A 243 6.56 12.63 -23.21
N ARG A 244 5.28 12.65 -22.80
CA ARG A 244 4.20 11.94 -23.50
C ARG A 244 3.94 12.54 -24.88
N ALA A 245 3.83 13.86 -24.97
CA ALA A 245 3.65 14.57 -26.23
C ALA A 245 4.81 14.28 -27.22
N GLY A 246 6.05 14.16 -26.72
CA GLY A 246 7.20 13.78 -27.54
C GLY A 246 7.18 12.33 -28.05
N ARG A 247 6.63 11.37 -27.28
CA ARG A 247 6.49 9.97 -27.71
C ARG A 247 5.42 9.78 -28.78
N ASP A 248 4.29 10.49 -28.66
CA ASP A 248 3.21 10.43 -29.65
C ASP A 248 3.64 11.02 -31.01
N MET A 249 4.56 11.99 -31.01
CA MET A 249 5.18 12.49 -32.25
C MET A 249 6.16 11.51 -32.91
N THR A 250 6.81 10.63 -32.14
CA THR A 250 7.72 9.60 -32.68
C THR A 250 7.01 8.32 -33.14
N ALA A 251 5.70 8.18 -32.84
CA ALA A 251 4.88 7.02 -33.18
C ALA A 251 3.93 7.26 -34.37
N ALA A 252 4.28 8.16 -35.30
CA ALA A 252 3.58 8.30 -36.58
C ALA A 252 3.98 7.15 -37.55
N PRO A 253 3.04 6.65 -38.38
CA PRO A 253 3.11 5.30 -38.94
C PRO A 253 4.13 5.14 -40.06
N GLY A 254 5.00 4.14 -39.91
CA GLY A 254 5.80 3.60 -41.01
C GLY A 254 4.92 2.86 -42.01
N ALA A 255 4.89 3.40 -43.23
CA ALA A 255 4.64 2.78 -44.53
C ALA A 255 3.75 1.52 -44.58
N ALA A 256 2.52 1.72 -45.08
CA ALA A 256 1.85 0.68 -45.85
C ALA A 256 2.57 0.51 -47.19
N THR A 257 3.08 -0.71 -47.43
CA THR A 257 3.32 -1.29 -48.76
C THR A 257 2.76 -2.69 -48.75
#